data_AF-A0AA42INY8-F1
#
_entry.id   AF-A0AA42INY8-F1
#
_cell.length_a   1.000
_cell.length_b   1.000
_cell.length_c   1.000
_cell.angle_alpha   90.00
_cell.angle_beta   90.00
_cell.angle_gamma   90.00
#
_symmetry.space_group_name_H-M   'P 1'
#
loop_
_entity.id
_entity.type
_entity.pdbx_description
1 polymer ?
#
loop_
_entity_poly.entity_id
_entity_poly.type
_entity_poly.pdbx_seq_one_letter_code
_entity_poly.pdbx_strand_id
1 'polypeptide(L)'
;MKNLIKNKKRLFDGAESDFYVFSSILDTPDFGPVLFDNRQAQYLWELGERQADALVGLIPGARKHMDFPGDTLAYKQGNLALYIQRVNGRDAKRSVLIVVAAGEAQPARFVIDLCGVFADDESCHVPTD
;
A
#
# COMPACT_ATOMS: atom_id res chain seq x y z
N MET A 1 2.70 -8.66 -11.22
CA MET A 1 1.97 -8.39 -9.96
C MET A 1 0.57 -8.95 -10.02
N LYS A 2 0.28 -9.92 -9.15
CA LYS A 2 -1.05 -10.52 -8.97
C LYS A 2 -1.71 -9.94 -7.73
N ASN A 3 -2.95 -9.47 -7.80
CA ASN A 3 -3.69 -9.03 -6.62
C ASN A 3 -4.21 -10.25 -5.82
N LEU A 4 -3.76 -10.38 -4.59
CA LEU A 4 -4.11 -11.42 -3.62
C LEU A 4 -5.35 -11.06 -2.80
N ILE A 5 -5.67 -9.76 -2.64
CA ILE A 5 -6.87 -9.27 -1.95
C ILE A 5 -7.61 -8.25 -2.82
N LYS A 6 -8.74 -8.68 -3.38
CA LYS A 6 -9.51 -7.88 -4.36
C LYS A 6 -10.48 -6.88 -3.75
N ASN A 7 -10.75 -6.95 -2.44
CA ASN A 7 -11.78 -6.16 -1.79
C ASN A 7 -11.18 -5.06 -0.93
N LYS A 8 -11.69 -3.83 -1.11
CA LYS A 8 -11.38 -2.71 -0.23
C LYS A 8 -11.92 -3.01 1.18
N LYS A 9 -11.11 -2.79 2.21
CA LYS A 9 -11.48 -3.02 3.62
C LYS A 9 -10.99 -1.88 4.50
N ARG A 10 -11.85 -1.33 5.36
CA ARG A 10 -11.45 -0.39 6.42
C ARG A 10 -10.65 -1.17 7.47
N LEU A 11 -9.38 -0.82 7.66
CA LEU A 11 -8.52 -1.41 8.70
C LEU A 11 -8.57 -0.60 9.98
N PHE A 12 -8.56 0.73 9.85
CA PHE A 12 -8.52 1.65 10.98
C PHE A 12 -9.45 2.84 10.74
N ASP A 13 -10.12 3.27 11.79
CA ASP A 13 -10.97 4.46 11.84
C ASP A 13 -10.93 5.00 13.26
N GLY A 14 -10.18 6.08 13.49
CA GLY A 14 -9.79 6.47 14.85
C GLY A 14 -9.19 7.87 14.97
N ALA A 15 -8.64 8.14 16.15
CA ALA A 15 -7.91 9.36 16.44
C ALA A 15 -6.47 9.28 15.90
N GLU A 16 -5.83 10.45 15.78
CA GLU A 16 -4.45 10.56 15.28
C GLU A 16 -3.44 9.75 16.12
N SER A 17 -3.60 9.76 17.45
CA SER A 17 -2.66 9.08 18.37
C SER A 17 -2.52 7.59 18.07
N ASP A 18 -3.62 6.94 17.71
CA ASP A 18 -3.64 5.51 17.43
C ASP A 18 -3.31 5.22 15.97
N PHE A 19 -3.52 6.19 15.07
CA PHE A 19 -3.26 6.07 13.65
C PHE A 19 -1.80 5.73 13.36
N TYR A 20 -0.85 6.49 13.93
CA TYR A 20 0.57 6.29 13.64
C TYR A 20 1.12 4.96 14.15
N VAL A 21 0.55 4.42 15.24
CA VAL A 21 1.00 3.15 15.85
C VAL A 21 0.16 1.94 15.43
N PHE A 22 -0.84 2.16 14.57
CA PHE A 22 -1.76 1.11 14.16
C PHE A 22 -1.04 -0.02 13.41
N SER A 23 -1.42 -1.25 13.75
CA SER A 23 -1.01 -2.46 13.03
C SER A 23 -2.15 -3.46 12.97
N SER A 24 -2.15 -4.32 11.96
CA SER A 24 -3.19 -5.33 11.76
C SER A 24 -2.63 -6.54 11.02
N ILE A 25 -3.10 -7.73 11.39
CA ILE A 25 -2.80 -8.95 10.64
C ILE A 25 -3.79 -9.05 9.48
N LEU A 26 -3.26 -9.19 8.26
CA LEU A 26 -4.02 -9.41 7.04
C LEU A 26 -3.88 -10.87 6.62
N ASP A 27 -4.99 -11.55 6.49
CA ASP A 27 -5.01 -12.91 5.94
C ASP A 27 -4.89 -12.84 4.42
N THR A 28 -3.76 -13.30 3.89
CA THR A 28 -3.53 -13.35 2.44
C THR A 28 -3.65 -14.79 1.94
N PRO A 29 -4.54 -15.06 0.96
CA PRO A 29 -4.61 -16.36 0.31
C PRO A 29 -3.24 -16.72 -0.28
N ASP A 30 -2.84 -17.98 -0.17
CA ASP A 30 -1.60 -18.56 -0.73
C ASP A 30 -0.27 -18.07 -0.12
N PHE A 31 -0.26 -16.99 0.66
CA PHE A 31 0.94 -16.43 1.29
C PHE A 31 0.89 -16.48 2.84
N GLY A 32 -0.32 -16.55 3.42
CA GLY A 32 -0.53 -16.66 4.86
C GLY A 32 -0.76 -15.31 5.55
N PRO A 33 -0.78 -15.27 6.89
CA PRO A 33 -0.97 -14.01 7.62
C PRO A 33 0.24 -13.10 7.44
N VAL A 34 0.01 -11.84 7.09
CA VAL A 34 1.03 -10.79 6.99
C VAL A 34 0.71 -9.63 7.93
N LEU A 35 1.74 -9.04 8.53
CA LEU A 35 1.57 -7.89 9.41
C LEU A 35 1.63 -6.59 8.62
N PHE A 36 0.53 -5.85 8.61
CA PHE A 36 0.54 -4.44 8.29
C PHE A 36 0.93 -3.62 9.53
N ASP A 37 1.92 -2.75 9.43
CA ASP A 37 2.38 -1.82 10.46
C ASP A 37 2.49 -0.43 9.82
N ASN A 38 1.61 0.49 10.22
CA ASN A 38 1.51 1.81 9.61
C ASN A 38 2.81 2.62 9.73
N ARG A 39 3.64 2.32 10.74
CA ARG A 39 4.96 2.97 10.94
C ARG A 39 5.97 2.62 9.85
N GLN A 40 5.75 1.50 9.17
CA GLN A 40 6.63 1.00 8.10
C GLN A 40 6.08 1.34 6.71
N ALA A 41 4.92 2.01 6.65
CA ALA A 41 4.30 2.37 5.40
C ALA A 41 5.04 3.57 4.77
N GLN A 42 5.43 3.39 3.52
CA GLN A 42 6.08 4.38 2.68
C GLN A 42 5.09 4.91 1.66
N TYR A 43 5.29 6.12 1.14
CA TYR A 43 4.40 6.61 0.10
C TYR A 43 4.55 5.79 -1.19
N LEU A 44 3.46 5.60 -1.94
CA LEU A 44 3.47 4.76 -3.15
C LEU A 44 4.51 5.21 -4.21
N TRP A 45 4.76 6.52 -4.32
CA TRP A 45 5.74 7.09 -5.25
C TRP A 45 7.19 6.63 -5.00
N GLU A 46 7.51 6.07 -3.82
CA GLU A 46 8.86 5.59 -3.46
C GLU A 46 9.23 4.32 -4.25
N LEU A 47 8.25 3.62 -4.85
CA LEU A 47 8.50 2.52 -5.81
C LEU A 47 9.04 2.99 -7.17
N GLY A 48 9.05 4.30 -7.41
CA GLY A 48 9.29 4.87 -8.72
C GLY A 48 8.02 4.90 -9.59
N GLU A 49 7.94 5.91 -10.44
CA GLU A 49 6.74 6.27 -11.21
C GLU A 49 6.16 5.10 -12.01
N ARG A 50 7.00 4.35 -12.73
CA ARG A 50 6.55 3.22 -13.56
C ARG A 50 5.86 2.13 -12.74
N GLN A 51 6.41 1.76 -11.59
CA GLN A 51 5.83 0.72 -10.74
C GLN A 51 4.58 1.23 -10.02
N ALA A 52 4.61 2.47 -9.53
CA ALA A 52 3.47 3.13 -8.90
C ALA A 52 2.27 3.25 -9.85
N ASP A 53 2.50 3.69 -11.11
CA ASP A 53 1.47 3.78 -12.15
C ASP A 53 0.86 2.40 -12.46
N ALA A 54 1.69 1.36 -12.55
CA ALA A 54 1.23 0.00 -12.78
C ALA A 54 0.34 -0.52 -11.62
N LEU A 55 0.71 -0.24 -10.37
CA LEU A 55 -0.09 -0.59 -9.19
C LEU A 55 -1.41 0.19 -9.15
N VAL A 56 -1.38 1.49 -9.44
CA VAL A 56 -2.58 2.35 -9.46
C VAL A 56 -3.58 1.86 -10.49
N GLY A 57 -3.12 1.45 -11.68
CA GLY A 57 -3.98 0.87 -12.71
C GLY A 57 -4.69 -0.43 -12.26
N LEU A 58 -4.20 -1.11 -11.23
CA LEU A 58 -4.80 -2.32 -10.66
C LEU A 58 -5.74 -2.05 -9.47
N ILE A 59 -5.77 -0.81 -8.95
CA ILE A 59 -6.58 -0.42 -7.80
C ILE A 59 -7.79 0.38 -8.31
N PRO A 60 -9.02 -0.16 -8.26
CA PRO A 60 -10.20 0.55 -8.73
C PRO A 60 -10.39 1.90 -8.01
N GLY A 61 -10.52 2.97 -8.79
CA GLY A 61 -10.74 4.34 -8.29
C GLY A 61 -9.46 5.08 -7.86
N ALA A 62 -8.32 4.40 -7.80
CA ALA A 62 -7.05 5.06 -7.53
C ALA A 62 -6.65 5.93 -8.73
N ARG A 63 -6.00 7.05 -8.43
CA ARG A 63 -5.58 8.03 -9.44
C ARG A 63 -4.24 8.63 -9.08
N LYS A 64 -3.44 8.90 -10.11
CA LYS A 64 -2.30 9.79 -10.03
C LYS A 64 -2.80 11.23 -10.10
N HIS A 65 -2.33 12.06 -9.20
CA HIS A 65 -2.60 13.48 -9.11
C HIS A 65 -1.26 14.22 -9.10
N MET A 66 -1.20 15.38 -9.75
CA MET A 66 -0.11 16.33 -9.53
C MET A 66 -0.63 17.35 -8.52
N ASP A 67 -0.10 17.33 -7.30
CA ASP A 67 -0.48 18.34 -6.31
C ASP A 67 0.15 19.68 -6.73
N PHE A 68 -0.71 20.67 -7.00
CA PHE A 68 -0.32 22.05 -7.29
C PHE A 68 -0.46 22.88 -5.99
N PRO A 69 0.50 23.77 -5.66
CA PRO A 69 1.76 24.05 -6.33
C PRO A 69 2.87 23.11 -5.83
N GLY A 70 3.55 22.38 -6.71
CA GLY A 70 4.70 21.59 -6.26
C GLY A 70 5.20 20.47 -7.16
N ASP A 71 4.60 20.22 -8.34
CA ASP A 71 4.98 19.14 -9.27
C ASP A 71 5.21 17.78 -8.58
N THR A 72 4.59 17.59 -7.42
CA THR A 72 4.80 16.42 -6.56
C THR A 72 3.76 15.39 -6.98
N LEU A 73 4.25 14.27 -7.51
CA LEU A 73 3.40 13.14 -7.88
C LEU A 73 2.76 12.56 -6.63
N ALA A 74 1.44 12.70 -6.53
CA ALA A 74 0.66 12.13 -5.44
C ALA A 74 -0.27 11.04 -5.99
N TYR A 75 -0.16 9.85 -5.44
CA TYR A 75 -1.09 8.77 -5.74
C TYR A 75 -2.17 8.73 -4.68
N LYS A 76 -3.44 8.79 -5.09
CA LYS A 76 -4.57 8.97 -4.18
C LYS A 76 -5.70 7.98 -4.47
N GLN A 77 -6.41 7.60 -3.42
CA GLN A 77 -7.70 6.90 -3.48
C GLN A 77 -8.74 7.81 -2.81
N GLY A 78 -9.62 8.40 -3.62
CA GLY A 78 -10.42 9.55 -3.18
C GLY A 78 -9.52 10.74 -2.83
N ASN A 79 -9.56 11.15 -1.55
CA ASN A 79 -8.73 12.24 -1.00
C ASN A 79 -7.53 11.73 -0.17
N LEU A 80 -7.42 10.42 0.05
CA LEU A 80 -6.38 9.82 0.87
C LEU A 80 -5.16 9.48 0.01
N ALA A 81 -3.97 9.71 0.56
CA ALA A 81 -2.72 9.31 -0.09
C ALA A 81 -2.56 7.78 -0.05
N LEU A 82 -1.94 7.24 -1.10
CA LEU A 82 -1.60 5.82 -1.19
C LEU A 82 -0.21 5.57 -0.60
N TYR A 83 -0.16 4.57 0.27
CA TYR A 83 1.04 4.07 0.91
C TYR A 83 1.23 2.59 0.63
N ILE A 84 2.46 2.14 0.76
CA ILE A 84 2.89 0.77 0.59
C ILE A 84 3.67 0.27 1.79
N GLN A 85 3.57 -1.02 2.05
CA GLN A 85 4.50 -1.74 2.91
C GLN A 85 4.89 -3.03 2.21
N ARG A 86 6.19 -3.23 2.01
CA ARG A 86 6.73 -4.49 1.51
C ARG A 86 6.91 -5.46 2.66
N VAL A 87 6.35 -6.66 2.54
CA VAL A 87 6.49 -7.73 3.53
C VAL A 87 7.08 -8.95 2.85
N ASN A 88 8.24 -9.39 3.36
CA ASN A 88 8.89 -10.60 2.89
C ASN A 88 8.27 -11.83 3.54
N GLY A 89 8.03 -12.86 2.74
CA GLY A 89 7.60 -14.18 3.21
C GLY A 89 8.73 -14.89 3.94
N ARG A 90 8.39 -15.96 4.67
CA ARG A 90 9.38 -16.73 5.46
C ARG A 90 10.54 -17.29 4.64
N ASP A 91 10.33 -17.55 3.36
CA ASP A 91 11.34 -18.11 2.47
C ASP A 91 12.17 -17.05 1.73
N ALA A 92 11.90 -15.75 1.97
CA ALA A 92 12.49 -14.59 1.28
C ALA A 92 12.42 -14.62 -0.27
N LYS A 93 11.74 -15.62 -0.85
CA LYS A 93 11.55 -15.79 -2.30
C LYS A 93 10.23 -15.22 -2.77
N ARG A 94 9.32 -14.96 -1.84
CA ARG A 94 8.02 -14.35 -2.09
C ARG A 94 7.93 -13.10 -1.24
N SER A 95 7.68 -11.95 -1.85
CA SER A 95 7.30 -10.73 -1.16
C SER A 95 5.88 -10.34 -1.56
N VAL A 96 5.23 -9.59 -0.68
CA VAL A 96 3.98 -8.92 -1.00
C VAL A 96 4.10 -7.44 -0.76
N LEU A 97 3.38 -6.66 -1.56
CA LEU A 97 3.16 -5.24 -1.38
C LEU A 97 1.76 -5.05 -0.84
N ILE A 98 1.65 -4.60 0.41
CA ILE A 98 0.39 -4.17 1.01
C ILE A 98 0.19 -2.71 0.59
N VAL A 99 -0.91 -2.41 -0.07
CA VAL A 99 -1.25 -1.05 -0.50
C VAL A 99 -2.45 -0.55 0.30
N VAL A 100 -2.30 0.59 0.95
CA VAL A 100 -3.35 1.23 1.75
C VAL A 100 -3.57 2.68 1.30
N ALA A 101 -4.78 3.16 1.47
CA ALA A 101 -5.10 4.58 1.42
C ALA A 101 -5.25 5.08 2.85
N ALA A 102 -4.45 6.06 3.25
CA ALA A 102 -4.39 6.49 4.64
C ALA A 102 -4.32 8.02 4.77
N GLY A 103 -4.79 8.52 5.90
CA GLY A 103 -4.72 9.93 6.26
C GLY A 103 -5.99 10.42 6.96
N GLU A 104 -6.07 11.73 7.13
CA GLU A 104 -7.24 12.41 7.69
C GLU A 104 -8.39 12.39 6.67
N ALA A 105 -9.51 11.76 7.04
CA ALA A 105 -10.71 11.70 6.19
C ALA A 105 -11.73 12.77 6.55
N GLN A 106 -11.73 13.21 7.80
CA GLN A 106 -12.56 14.28 8.37
C GLN A 106 -11.76 14.95 9.50
N PRO A 107 -12.10 16.18 9.93
CA PRO A 107 -11.38 16.88 10.99
C PRO A 107 -11.11 15.98 12.21
N ALA A 108 -9.84 15.79 12.53
CA ALA A 108 -9.34 14.95 13.63
C ALA A 108 -9.75 13.46 13.57
N ARG A 109 -10.13 12.95 12.39
CA ARG A 109 -10.51 11.55 12.19
C ARG A 109 -9.68 10.93 11.07
N PHE A 110 -8.88 9.95 11.46
CA PHE A 110 -7.90 9.29 10.60
C PHE A 110 -8.39 7.91 10.22
N VAL A 111 -8.10 7.51 8.99
CA VAL A 111 -8.54 6.22 8.45
C VAL A 111 -7.41 5.53 7.71
N ILE A 112 -7.46 4.20 7.69
CA ILE A 112 -6.63 3.35 6.84
C ILE A 112 -7.55 2.38 6.11
N ASP A 113 -7.60 2.50 4.79
CA ASP A 113 -8.33 1.62 3.89
C ASP A 113 -7.36 0.71 3.15
N LEU A 114 -7.46 -0.60 3.33
CA LEU A 114 -6.75 -1.57 2.49
C LEU A 114 -7.25 -1.46 1.05
N CYS A 115 -6.34 -1.17 0.12
CA CYS A 115 -6.62 -1.06 -1.32
C CYS A 115 -6.26 -2.34 -2.08
N GLY A 116 -5.31 -3.13 -1.55
CA GLY A 116 -4.99 -4.44 -2.07
C GLY A 116 -3.71 -4.99 -1.46
N VAL A 117 -3.48 -6.29 -1.66
CA VAL A 117 -2.20 -6.93 -1.38
C VAL A 117 -1.74 -7.59 -2.67
N PHE A 118 -0.55 -7.24 -3.14
CA PHE A 118 -0.06 -7.68 -4.44
C PHE A 118 1.16 -8.57 -4.25
N ALA A 119 1.21 -9.68 -4.98
CA ALA A 119 2.44 -10.43 -5.11
C ALA A 119 3.49 -9.55 -5.80
N ASP A 120 4.62 -9.41 -5.12
CA ASP A 120 5.78 -8.66 -5.58
C ASP A 120 6.73 -9.67 -6.24
N ASP A 121 6.50 -9.91 -7.53
CA ASP A 121 7.27 -10.85 -8.33
C ASP A 121 8.65 -10.25 -8.68
N GLU A 122 9.46 -9.83 -7.70
CA GLU A 122 10.88 -9.51 -7.89
C GLU A 122 11.77 -10.76 -7.77
N SER A 123 11.33 -11.87 -8.37
CA SER A 123 12.21 -13.01 -8.63
C SER A 123 12.39 -13.19 -10.13
N CYS A 124 13.43 -12.56 -10.66
CA CYS A 124 14.39 -13.13 -11.61
C CYS A 124 15.21 -12.01 -12.27
N HIS A 125 16.26 -11.52 -11.62
CA HIS A 125 17.51 -11.13 -12.30
C HIS A 125 18.65 -11.11 -11.29
N VAL A 126 19.26 -12.28 -11.11
CA VAL A 126 20.68 -12.33 -10.79
C VAL A 126 21.34 -12.74 -12.12
N PRO A 127 22.02 -11.83 -12.85
CA PRO A 127 22.94 -12.26 -13.87
C PRO A 127 24.12 -12.89 -13.12
N THR A 128 24.22 -14.21 -13.15
CA THR A 128 25.49 -14.87 -12.89
C THR A 128 26.34 -14.68 -14.14
N ASP A 129 27.37 -13.82 -14.02
CA ASP A 129 28.58 -13.93 -14.85
C ASP A 129 29.35 -15.22 -14.50
#